data_AF-A0A2S5B2M8-F1
#
_entry.id   AF-A0A2S5B2M8-F1
#
_cell.length_a   1.000
_cell.length_b   1.000
_cell.length_c   1.000
_cell.angle_alpha   90.00
_cell.angle_beta   90.00
_cell.angle_gamma   90.00
#
_symmetry.space_group_name_H-M   'P 1'
#
loop_
_entity.id
_entity.type
_entity.pdbx_description
1 polymer ?
#
loop_
_entity_poly.entity_id
_entity_poly.type
_entity_poly.pdbx_seq_one_letter_code
_entity_poly.pdbx_strand_id
1 'polypeptide(L)'
;MPKIYKPGKVALVLQGRYAGRKVVVIRQSDEGTKERPYPHAIVAGIERYPRKVTKGMGKKRIEKRSKVKPFIKLKTRRDGGRASATATRRVVAEPSGRKDRLVLLAVTDGPFAYTPRLCPISRPTNSHRRLDATPDNLCTRMTSPPPRPRSRPAPQQSVNYNHLLPTRYALELESLKGVVAPETFKEVSSREDAKKQVKKAFEERYLAGKNRWFFSPLRF
;
A
#
# COMPACT_ATOMS: atom_id res chain seq x y z
N MET A 1 34.94 -4.92 -4.59
CA MET A 1 34.52 -3.54 -4.30
C MET A 1 33.66 -3.51 -3.04
N PRO A 2 33.91 -2.61 -2.06
CA PRO A 2 33.16 -2.59 -0.82
C PRO A 2 31.71 -2.11 -1.02
N LYS A 3 30.75 -2.80 -0.39
CA LYS A 3 29.31 -2.46 -0.46
C LYS A 3 29.04 -1.15 0.30
N ILE A 4 28.47 -0.16 -0.39
CA ILE A 4 28.18 1.18 0.15
C ILE A 4 26.93 1.18 1.05
N TYR A 5 25.89 0.45 0.65
CA TYR A 5 24.58 0.44 1.30
C TYR A 5 24.44 -0.61 2.40
N LYS A 6 25.29 -0.55 3.41
CA LYS A 6 25.16 -1.40 4.61
C LYS A 6 23.98 -0.97 5.48
N PRO A 7 23.33 -1.89 6.23
CA PRO A 7 22.31 -1.52 7.19
C PRO A 7 22.89 -0.54 8.23
N GLY A 8 22.14 0.50 8.56
CA GLY A 8 22.58 1.60 9.42
C GLY A 8 23.30 2.73 8.67
N LYS A 9 23.53 2.63 7.35
CA LYS A 9 24.04 3.77 6.58
C LYS A 9 22.95 4.81 6.34
N VAL A 10 23.34 6.07 6.41
CA VAL A 10 22.47 7.20 6.11
C VAL A 10 22.58 7.54 4.63
N ALA A 11 21.45 7.78 3.99
CA ALA A 11 21.36 8.24 2.62
C ALA A 11 20.36 9.40 2.50
N LEU A 12 20.43 10.14 1.39
CA LEU A 12 19.42 11.12 1.00
C LEU A 12 18.58 10.55 -0.13
N VAL A 13 17.29 10.82 -0.13
CA VAL A 13 16.42 10.45 -1.26
C VAL A 13 16.51 11.52 -2.33
N LEU A 14 16.81 11.14 -3.57
CA LEU A 14 16.93 12.05 -4.70
C LEU A 14 15.60 12.30 -5.40
N GLN A 15 14.73 11.29 -5.50
CA GLN A 15 13.53 11.34 -6.33
C GLN A 15 12.26 10.88 -5.60
N GLY A 16 11.10 11.39 -6.06
CA GLY A 16 9.77 11.06 -5.55
C GLY A 16 9.30 11.93 -4.37
N ARG A 17 8.17 11.57 -3.75
CA ARG A 17 7.51 12.37 -2.68
C ARG A 17 8.43 12.72 -1.49
N TYR A 18 9.42 11.87 -1.20
CA TYR A 18 10.35 12.08 -0.08
C TYR A 18 11.71 12.59 -0.54
N ALA A 19 11.82 13.16 -1.74
CA ALA A 19 13.05 13.79 -2.21
C ALA A 19 13.55 14.85 -1.20
N GLY A 20 14.88 14.94 -1.06
CA GLY A 20 15.55 15.80 -0.09
C GLY A 20 15.41 15.35 1.38
N ARG A 21 14.73 14.23 1.65
CA ARG A 21 14.64 13.66 3.01
C ARG A 21 15.79 12.69 3.27
N LYS A 22 16.27 12.74 4.51
CA LYS A 22 17.28 11.85 5.09
C LYS A 22 16.62 10.53 5.49
N VAL A 23 17.27 9.45 5.10
CA VAL A 23 16.83 8.09 5.35
C VAL A 23 17.98 7.26 5.90
N VAL A 24 17.63 6.23 6.66
CA VAL A 24 18.52 5.16 7.11
C VAL A 24 18.15 3.90 6.35
N VAL A 25 19.16 3.22 5.82
CA VAL A 25 19.01 1.90 5.21
C VAL A 25 18.82 0.89 6.33
N ILE A 26 17.68 0.18 6.32
CA ILE A 26 17.39 -0.86 7.32
C ILE A 26 17.78 -2.22 6.77
N ARG A 27 17.35 -2.51 5.54
CA ARG A 27 17.62 -3.78 4.86
C ARG A 27 18.16 -3.54 3.46
N GLN A 28 19.20 -4.28 3.15
CA GLN A 28 19.88 -4.30 1.85
C GLN A 28 19.39 -5.50 1.03
N SER A 29 19.10 -5.30 -0.25
CA SER A 29 18.76 -6.36 -1.22
C SER A 29 19.54 -6.13 -2.51
N ASP A 30 20.69 -6.79 -2.65
CA ASP A 30 21.58 -6.58 -3.80
C ASP A 30 21.24 -7.49 -4.99
N GLU A 31 20.74 -8.70 -4.71
CA GLU A 31 20.52 -9.76 -5.72
C GLU A 31 19.16 -9.65 -6.43
N GLY A 32 18.39 -8.61 -6.10
CA GLY A 32 17.02 -8.46 -6.57
C GLY A 32 16.08 -9.49 -5.94
N THR A 33 14.78 -9.27 -6.09
CA THR A 33 13.74 -10.23 -5.74
C THR A 33 13.01 -10.63 -7.03
N LYS A 34 12.21 -11.70 -7.00
CA LYS A 34 11.38 -12.10 -8.16
C LYS A 34 10.49 -10.95 -8.66
N GLU A 35 10.07 -10.08 -7.75
CA GLU A 35 9.29 -8.88 -8.08
C GLU A 35 10.15 -7.76 -8.72
N ARG A 36 11.46 -7.73 -8.43
CA ARG A 36 12.38 -6.63 -8.72
C ARG A 36 13.77 -7.16 -9.05
N PRO A 37 14.14 -7.30 -10.33
CA PRO A 37 15.45 -7.81 -10.73
C PRO A 37 16.61 -6.83 -10.50
N TYR A 38 16.36 -5.68 -9.87
CA TYR A 38 17.36 -4.63 -9.62
C TYR A 38 17.66 -4.48 -8.12
N PRO A 39 18.85 -3.95 -7.79
CA PRO A 39 19.27 -3.79 -6.42
C PRO A 39 18.48 -2.67 -5.71
N HIS A 40 18.04 -2.93 -4.49
CA HIS A 40 17.13 -2.05 -3.76
C HIS A 40 17.29 -2.15 -2.24
N ALA A 41 16.84 -1.11 -1.53
CA ALA A 41 16.82 -1.09 -0.07
C ALA A 41 15.42 -0.80 0.49
N ILE A 42 15.20 -1.33 1.68
CA ILE A 42 14.13 -0.86 2.56
C ILE A 42 14.70 0.23 3.45
N VAL A 43 14.08 1.41 3.39
CA VAL A 43 14.55 2.59 4.09
C VAL A 43 13.48 3.17 5.02
N ALA A 44 13.93 3.68 6.17
CA ALA A 44 13.12 4.52 7.04
C ALA A 44 13.75 5.91 7.16
N GLY A 45 12.93 6.95 7.16
CA GLY A 45 13.41 8.31 7.26
C GLY A 45 12.42 9.24 7.93
N ILE A 46 12.72 10.53 7.86
CA ILE A 46 11.93 11.58 8.50
C ILE A 46 11.18 12.39 7.44
N GLU A 47 9.85 12.41 7.49
CA GLU A 47 9.01 13.23 6.61
C GLU A 47 8.95 14.65 7.15
N ARG A 48 8.65 14.79 8.45
CA ARG A 48 8.67 16.08 9.16
C ARG A 48 9.76 16.06 10.23
N TYR A 49 10.75 16.92 10.02
CA TYR A 49 11.86 17.15 10.94
C TYR A 49 11.40 17.88 12.20
N PRO A 50 12.08 17.62 13.34
CA PRO A 50 11.89 18.44 14.52
C PRO A 50 12.32 19.88 14.22
N ARG A 51 11.58 20.85 14.78
CA ARG A 51 11.90 22.27 14.63
C ARG A 51 12.87 22.69 15.74
N LYS A 52 13.72 23.68 15.44
CA LYS A 52 14.67 24.24 16.41
C LYS A 52 13.95 24.68 17.69
N VAL A 53 14.51 24.25 18.84
CA VAL A 53 14.08 24.62 20.18
C VAL A 53 15.05 25.67 20.74
N THR A 54 14.52 26.70 21.41
CA THR A 54 15.32 27.73 22.11
C THR A 54 14.96 27.76 23.59
N LYS A 55 15.86 28.28 24.44
CA LYS A 55 15.71 28.26 25.91
C LYS A 55 14.46 29.02 26.41
N GLY A 56 14.01 30.06 25.71
CA GLY A 56 12.83 30.84 26.07
C GLY A 56 11.48 30.22 25.69
N MET A 57 11.44 28.97 25.19
CA MET A 57 10.18 28.33 24.82
C MET A 57 9.49 27.68 26.02
N GLY A 58 8.17 27.84 26.12
CA GLY A 58 7.36 27.10 27.09
C GLY A 58 7.29 25.60 26.78
N LYS A 59 7.10 24.78 27.82
CA LYS A 59 7.06 23.30 27.76
C LYS A 59 6.13 22.75 26.66
N LYS A 60 4.93 23.33 26.51
CA LYS A 60 3.95 22.96 25.47
C LYS A 60 4.46 23.19 24.03
N ARG A 61 5.25 24.25 23.81
CA ARG A 61 5.85 24.55 22.49
C ARG A 61 7.03 23.63 22.20
N ILE A 62 7.82 23.29 23.21
CA ILE A 62 8.96 22.37 23.10
C ILE A 62 8.48 20.99 22.66
N GLU A 63 7.43 20.47 23.30
CA GLU A 63 6.87 19.16 22.97
C GLU A 63 6.36 19.12 21.52
N LYS A 64 5.62 20.15 21.08
CA LYS A 64 5.12 20.23 19.69
C LYS A 64 6.23 20.33 18.65
N ARG A 65 7.35 20.98 18.96
CA ARG A 65 8.49 21.16 18.03
C ARG A 65 9.40 19.93 17.95
N SER A 66 9.47 19.14 19.02
CA SER A 66 10.34 17.96 19.09
C SER A 66 9.74 16.73 18.41
N LYS A 67 8.42 16.73 18.15
CA LYS A 67 7.70 15.63 17.49
C LYS A 67 8.24 15.39 16.07
N VAL A 68 8.56 14.12 15.81
CA VAL A 68 9.04 13.67 14.49
C VAL A 68 7.93 12.88 13.79
N LYS A 69 7.76 13.10 12.48
CA LYS A 69 6.90 12.24 11.65
C LYS A 69 7.78 11.32 10.79
N PRO A 70 7.97 10.05 11.17
CA PRO A 70 8.74 9.12 10.36
C PRO A 70 7.94 8.62 9.16
N PHE A 71 8.65 8.17 8.14
CA PHE A 71 8.11 7.36 7.07
C PHE A 71 8.97 6.12 6.87
N ILE A 72 8.32 5.03 6.48
CA ILE A 72 8.98 3.82 6.00
C ILE A 72 8.59 3.74 4.53
N LYS A 73 9.59 3.73 3.64
CA LYS A 73 9.33 3.75 2.21
C LYS A 73 9.29 2.33 1.68
N LEU A 74 8.07 1.79 1.69
CA LEU A 74 7.65 0.71 0.81
C LEU A 74 6.38 1.20 0.12
N LYS A 75 6.40 1.38 -1.21
CA LYS A 75 5.25 1.88 -1.95
C LYS A 75 4.27 0.73 -2.13
N THR A 76 3.51 0.44 -1.09
CA THR A 76 2.23 -0.25 -1.24
C THR A 76 1.30 0.74 -1.94
N ARG A 77 0.75 0.39 -3.10
CA ARG A 77 -0.30 1.20 -3.70
C ARG A 77 -1.49 1.17 -2.76
N ARG A 78 -2.22 2.28 -2.64
CA ARG A 78 -3.65 2.19 -2.34
C ARG A 78 -4.23 1.43 -3.52
N ASP A 79 -4.59 0.18 -3.30
CA ASP A 79 -5.49 -0.50 -4.19
C ASP A 79 -6.84 0.20 -4.06
N GLY A 80 -7.13 1.09 -5.01
CA GLY A 80 -8.52 1.31 -5.39
C GLY A 80 -9.00 -0.01 -5.99
N GLY A 81 -9.63 -0.85 -5.16
CA GLY A 81 -10.02 -2.19 -5.54
C GLY A 81 -10.61 -2.97 -4.38
N ARG A 82 -11.90 -2.71 -4.12
CA ARG A 82 -12.89 -3.66 -3.61
C ARG A 82 -12.44 -4.52 -2.41
N ALA A 83 -12.69 -4.02 -1.21
CA ALA A 83 -12.83 -4.89 -0.04
C ALA A 83 -13.92 -5.93 -0.37
N SER A 84 -13.51 -7.18 -0.61
CA SER A 84 -14.43 -8.30 -0.64
C SER A 84 -14.93 -8.50 0.78
N ALA A 85 -16.17 -8.10 1.00
CA ALA A 85 -16.94 -8.43 2.18
C ALA A 85 -17.08 -9.96 2.26
N THR A 86 -16.27 -10.60 3.09
CA THR A 86 -16.61 -11.89 3.72
C THR A 86 -15.89 -11.97 5.06
N ALA A 87 -16.16 -11.00 5.94
CA ALA A 87 -15.91 -11.18 7.37
C ALA A 87 -17.20 -11.71 7.98
N THR A 88 -17.38 -13.03 7.86
CA THR A 88 -18.38 -13.75 8.65
C THR A 88 -18.03 -13.52 10.12
N ARG A 89 -18.86 -12.71 10.75
CA ARG A 89 -18.85 -12.37 12.17
C ARG A 89 -18.91 -13.67 12.99
N ARG A 90 -17.76 -14.22 13.42
CA ARG A 90 -17.72 -15.14 14.56
C ARG A 90 -17.75 -14.30 15.83
N VAL A 91 -18.94 -14.16 16.39
CA VAL A 91 -19.13 -13.75 17.78
C VAL A 91 -18.53 -14.86 18.63
N VAL A 92 -17.49 -14.54 19.40
CA VAL A 92 -17.07 -15.35 20.55
C VAL A 92 -18.19 -15.21 21.57
N ALA A 93 -18.98 -16.26 21.73
CA ALA A 93 -19.93 -16.38 22.82
C ALA A 93 -19.17 -16.83 24.07
N GLU A 94 -19.12 -15.97 25.09
CA GLU A 94 -18.82 -16.39 26.46
C GLU A 94 -20.07 -17.06 27.05
N PRO A 95 -19.94 -18.21 27.74
CA PRO A 95 -21.07 -18.87 28.37
C PRO A 95 -21.33 -18.29 29.77
N SER A 96 -22.39 -17.50 29.92
CA SER A 96 -23.00 -17.20 31.22
C SER A 96 -24.47 -17.60 31.19
N GLY A 97 -24.81 -18.64 31.94
CA GLY A 97 -26.14 -19.23 31.93
C GLY A 97 -27.22 -18.36 32.58
N ARG A 98 -28.44 -18.49 32.05
CA ARG A 98 -29.66 -18.76 32.82
C ARG A 98 -30.78 -19.11 31.85
N LYS A 99 -31.44 -20.22 32.16
CA LYS A 99 -32.64 -20.72 31.49
C LYS A 99 -33.79 -19.77 31.79
N ASP A 100 -34.58 -19.44 30.78
CA ASP A 100 -36.04 -19.63 30.77
C ASP A 100 -36.73 -18.69 29.78
N ARG A 101 -37.77 -19.24 29.16
CA ARG A 101 -38.91 -18.60 28.48
C ARG A 101 -38.83 -18.35 26.96
N LEU A 102 -39.39 -19.33 26.24
CA LEU A 102 -40.52 -19.23 25.30
C LEU A 102 -40.77 -17.85 24.66
N VAL A 103 -40.89 -17.78 23.33
CA VAL A 103 -42.16 -17.71 22.59
C VAL A 103 -41.91 -17.98 21.08
N LEU A 104 -42.69 -18.90 20.53
CA LEU A 104 -42.88 -19.22 19.10
C LEU A 104 -43.69 -18.13 18.38
N LEU A 105 -43.46 -17.95 17.06
CA LEU A 105 -44.45 -17.88 15.95
C LEU A 105 -43.80 -17.20 14.73
N ALA A 106 -43.55 -17.96 13.65
CA ALA A 106 -44.32 -17.98 12.37
C ALA A 106 -44.03 -16.73 11.49
N VAL A 107 -43.77 -16.79 10.18
CA VAL A 107 -44.56 -17.37 9.08
C VAL A 107 -43.63 -17.54 7.84
N THR A 108 -43.95 -18.54 7.02
CA THR A 108 -43.36 -18.95 5.75
C THR A 108 -43.66 -17.99 4.59
N ASP A 109 -42.86 -18.01 3.51
CA ASP A 109 -43.34 -18.33 2.14
C ASP A 109 -42.31 -17.93 1.05
N GLY A 110 -42.24 -18.79 0.03
CA GLY A 110 -41.24 -18.84 -1.03
C GLY A 110 -41.57 -18.06 -2.31
N PRO A 111 -40.83 -18.31 -3.40
CA PRO A 111 -40.62 -17.39 -4.52
C PRO A 111 -41.53 -17.65 -5.72
N PHE A 112 -41.92 -16.60 -6.48
CA PHE A 112 -42.61 -16.77 -7.76
C PHE A 112 -42.03 -15.91 -8.89
N ALA A 113 -41.88 -16.58 -10.04
CA ALA A 113 -41.23 -16.17 -11.27
C ALA A 113 -42.08 -15.22 -12.13
N TYR A 114 -41.43 -14.41 -12.98
CA TYR A 114 -42.07 -13.57 -13.98
C TYR A 114 -41.85 -14.15 -15.39
N THR A 115 -42.93 -14.52 -16.08
CA THR A 115 -42.95 -14.97 -17.48
C THR A 115 -43.19 -13.79 -18.45
N PRO A 116 -42.72 -13.85 -19.71
CA PRO A 116 -42.82 -12.77 -20.68
C PRO A 116 -44.16 -12.75 -21.45
N ARG A 117 -44.65 -11.55 -21.76
CA ARG A 117 -45.83 -11.30 -22.61
C ARG A 117 -45.51 -11.53 -24.10
N LEU A 118 -46.37 -12.30 -24.75
CA LEU A 118 -46.54 -12.37 -26.21
C LEU A 118 -47.61 -11.36 -26.66
N CYS A 119 -47.39 -10.68 -27.79
CA CYS A 119 -48.43 -10.00 -28.57
C CYS A 119 -48.53 -10.68 -29.95
N PRO A 120 -49.74 -10.97 -30.47
CA PRO A 120 -49.88 -11.67 -31.75
C PRO A 120 -50.44 -10.80 -32.89
N ILE A 121 -50.38 -11.36 -34.12
CA ILE A 121 -51.16 -11.07 -35.36
C ILE A 121 -50.61 -9.90 -36.21
N SER A 122 -50.30 -9.99 -37.52
CA SER A 122 -50.97 -10.64 -38.66
C SER A 122 -50.02 -10.81 -39.88
N ARG A 123 -50.32 -11.79 -40.74
CA ARG A 123 -49.97 -11.87 -42.19
C ARG A 123 -51.22 -11.45 -42.99
N PRO A 124 -51.15 -10.95 -44.25
CA PRO A 124 -51.01 -11.86 -45.42
C PRO A 124 -50.38 -11.31 -46.74
N THR A 125 -50.02 -12.29 -47.59
CA THR A 125 -50.08 -12.37 -49.08
C THR A 125 -49.16 -11.56 -50.02
N ASN A 126 -48.14 -12.26 -50.52
CA ASN A 126 -47.84 -12.62 -51.92
C ASN A 126 -47.80 -11.53 -53.03
N SER A 127 -46.62 -11.29 -53.61
CA SER A 127 -46.23 -11.73 -54.97
C SER A 127 -45.23 -10.79 -55.67
N HIS A 128 -44.31 -11.45 -56.40
CA HIS A 128 -43.48 -10.96 -57.53
C HIS A 128 -42.21 -10.11 -57.33
N ARG A 129 -41.11 -10.78 -57.71
CA ARG A 129 -40.03 -10.39 -58.65
C ARG A 129 -38.72 -9.78 -58.11
N ARG A 130 -37.68 -10.54 -58.48
CA ARG A 130 -36.33 -10.16 -58.96
C ARG A 130 -35.22 -10.01 -57.92
N LEU A 131 -34.45 -11.10 -57.89
CA LEU A 131 -33.00 -11.25 -57.79
C LEU A 131 -32.12 -10.00 -58.03
N ASP A 132 -30.98 -10.06 -57.34
CA ASP A 132 -29.69 -9.43 -57.59
C ASP A 132 -29.44 -8.04 -57.00
N ALA A 133 -28.99 -8.05 -55.73
CA ALA A 133 -28.08 -7.05 -55.19
C ALA A 133 -27.07 -7.76 -54.27
N THR A 134 -25.87 -8.03 -54.80
CA THR A 134 -24.67 -8.25 -53.96
C THR A 134 -24.35 -6.95 -53.22
N PRO A 135 -23.99 -7.05 -51.94
CA PRO A 135 -22.79 -6.37 -51.52
C PRO A 135 -21.92 -7.27 -50.63
N ASP A 136 -20.65 -7.37 -51.02
CA ASP A 136 -19.48 -7.35 -50.15
C ASP A 136 -19.74 -7.58 -48.66
N ASN A 137 -19.62 -8.83 -48.21
CA ASN A 137 -19.55 -9.14 -46.79
C ASN A 137 -18.23 -9.84 -46.47
N LEU A 138 -17.23 -8.98 -46.35
CA LEU A 138 -16.36 -8.89 -45.17
C LEU A 138 -15.91 -10.23 -44.58
N CYS A 139 -14.76 -10.66 -45.10
CA CYS A 139 -13.64 -11.23 -44.37
C CYS A 139 -13.78 -11.11 -42.84
N THR A 140 -14.44 -12.10 -42.23
CA THR A 140 -14.42 -12.27 -40.77
C THR A 140 -13.06 -12.88 -40.43
N ARG A 141 -12.01 -12.06 -40.47
CA ARG A 141 -10.73 -12.39 -39.85
C ARG A 141 -11.03 -12.70 -38.40
N MET A 142 -10.84 -13.96 -38.02
CA MET A 142 -10.62 -14.32 -36.63
C MET A 142 -9.38 -13.58 -36.14
N THR A 143 -9.55 -12.34 -35.68
CA THR A 143 -8.56 -11.68 -34.85
C THR A 143 -8.53 -12.45 -33.54
N SER A 144 -7.50 -13.28 -33.41
CA SER A 144 -7.08 -13.88 -32.14
C SER A 144 -7.20 -12.85 -31.02
N PRO A 145 -7.76 -13.23 -29.85
CA PRO A 145 -7.90 -12.31 -28.73
C PRO A 145 -6.55 -11.69 -28.39
N PRO A 146 -6.49 -10.39 -28.06
CA PRO A 146 -5.23 -9.74 -27.72
C PRO A 146 -4.55 -10.49 -26.57
N PRO A 147 -3.21 -10.62 -26.58
CA PRO A 147 -2.50 -11.29 -25.51
C PRO A 147 -2.86 -10.62 -24.18
N ARG A 148 -3.20 -11.45 -23.17
CA ARG A 148 -3.53 -10.99 -21.81
C ARG A 148 -2.48 -9.96 -21.36
N PRO A 149 -2.89 -8.84 -20.73
CA PRO A 149 -1.94 -7.87 -20.23
C PRO A 149 -0.97 -8.58 -19.29
N ARG A 150 0.33 -8.50 -19.60
CA ARG A 150 1.41 -9.01 -18.74
C ARG A 150 1.09 -8.58 -17.31
N SER A 151 1.04 -9.56 -16.41
CA SER A 151 0.77 -9.39 -14.98
C SER A 151 1.26 -8.02 -14.48
N ARG A 152 0.34 -7.15 -14.08
CA ARG A 152 0.71 -5.81 -13.58
C ARG A 152 1.77 -5.99 -12.49
N PRO A 153 2.94 -5.35 -12.61
CA PRO A 153 4.00 -5.53 -11.63
C PRO A 153 3.48 -5.12 -10.25
N ALA A 154 3.67 -6.01 -9.28
CA ALA A 154 3.25 -5.83 -7.89
C ALA A 154 3.72 -4.47 -7.33
N PRO A 155 3.00 -3.90 -6.35
CA PRO A 155 3.29 -2.58 -5.82
C PRO A 155 4.73 -2.44 -5.30
N GLN A 156 5.29 -1.24 -5.47
CA GLN A 156 6.72 -1.01 -5.38
C GLN A 156 7.28 -0.96 -3.95
N GLN A 157 7.56 -2.10 -3.34
CA GLN A 157 7.90 -2.18 -1.92
C GLN A 157 9.28 -1.61 -1.51
N SER A 158 10.18 -1.20 -2.40
CA SER A 158 11.54 -0.80 -2.01
C SER A 158 12.09 0.39 -2.81
N VAL A 159 13.14 1.04 -2.29
CA VAL A 159 13.82 2.16 -2.97
C VAL A 159 14.99 1.61 -3.78
N ASN A 160 15.03 1.93 -5.07
CA ASN A 160 16.18 1.63 -5.93
C ASN A 160 17.40 2.47 -5.47
N TYR A 161 18.59 1.86 -5.46
CA TYR A 161 19.83 2.54 -5.08
C TYR A 161 20.15 3.78 -5.92
N ASN A 162 19.71 3.85 -7.19
CA ASN A 162 19.92 5.05 -8.03
C ASN A 162 19.19 6.28 -7.49
N HIS A 163 18.15 6.09 -6.68
CA HIS A 163 17.38 7.18 -6.07
C HIS A 163 17.88 7.53 -4.66
N LEU A 164 18.98 6.94 -4.22
CA LEU A 164 19.64 7.22 -2.96
C LEU A 164 20.99 7.88 -3.23
N LEU A 165 21.26 8.97 -2.52
CA LEU A 165 22.60 9.54 -2.42
C LEU A 165 23.24 8.98 -1.14
N PRO A 166 24.31 8.18 -1.23
CA PRO A 166 24.99 7.67 -0.06
C PRO A 166 25.69 8.84 0.65
N THR A 167 25.67 8.81 1.99
CA THR A 167 26.36 9.79 2.81
C THR A 167 27.43 9.10 3.64
N ARG A 168 28.41 9.88 4.11
CA ARG A 168 29.45 9.36 5.03
C ARG A 168 28.88 8.88 6.36
N TYR A 169 27.77 9.47 6.80
CA TYR A 169 27.20 9.24 8.13
C TYR A 169 26.59 7.85 8.27
N ALA A 170 26.68 7.31 9.48
CA ALA A 170 26.00 6.10 9.90
C ALA A 170 25.11 6.42 11.10
N LEU A 171 24.03 5.66 11.22
CA LEU A 171 23.06 5.73 12.29
C LEU A 171 22.62 4.29 12.57
N GLU A 172 23.24 3.68 13.58
CA GLU A 172 22.96 2.31 13.97
C GLU A 172 21.66 2.23 14.75
N LEU A 173 20.58 1.75 14.10
CA LEU A 173 19.29 1.50 14.74
C LEU A 173 19.14 -0.01 14.95
N GLU A 174 19.69 -0.52 16.04
CA GLU A 174 19.60 -1.96 16.38
C GLU A 174 18.15 -2.40 16.54
N SER A 175 17.31 -1.55 17.13
CA SER A 175 15.89 -1.83 17.39
C SER A 175 15.01 -1.98 16.14
N LEU A 176 15.49 -1.59 14.94
CA LEU A 176 14.65 -1.55 13.73
C LEU A 176 14.93 -2.67 12.73
N LYS A 177 15.97 -3.48 12.96
CA LYS A 177 16.40 -4.52 12.00
C LYS A 177 15.37 -5.66 11.86
N GLY A 178 14.61 -5.97 12.92
CA GLY A 178 13.57 -7.00 12.90
C GLY A 178 12.14 -6.48 12.64
N VAL A 179 11.89 -5.21 12.93
CA VAL A 179 10.55 -4.60 12.83
C VAL A 179 10.12 -4.40 11.39
N VAL A 180 11.08 -4.08 10.51
CA VAL A 180 10.82 -3.63 9.14
C VAL A 180 11.16 -4.78 8.18
N ALA A 181 10.35 -5.84 8.22
CA ALA A 181 10.45 -7.00 7.35
C ALA A 181 9.46 -6.91 6.18
N PRO A 182 9.75 -7.46 4.99
CA PRO A 182 8.88 -7.35 3.81
C PRO A 182 7.42 -7.77 4.08
N GLU A 183 7.21 -8.74 4.98
CA GLU A 183 5.88 -9.24 5.35
C GLU A 183 5.04 -8.24 6.14
N THR A 184 5.67 -7.38 6.96
CA THR A 184 5.00 -6.36 7.78
C THR A 184 4.32 -5.27 6.96
N PHE A 185 4.50 -5.30 5.64
CA PHE A 185 3.95 -4.32 4.71
C PHE A 185 2.79 -4.84 3.89
N LYS A 186 2.35 -6.09 4.02
CA LYS A 186 1.09 -6.53 3.39
C LYS A 186 -0.10 -5.91 4.11
N GLU A 187 -0.07 -5.97 5.43
CA GLU A 187 -1.13 -5.45 6.29
C GLU A 187 -0.97 -3.96 6.65
N VAL A 188 -2.09 -3.26 6.81
CA VAL A 188 -2.09 -1.83 7.15
C VAL A 188 -1.79 -1.60 8.63
N SER A 189 -2.28 -2.46 9.52
CA SER A 189 -2.06 -2.39 10.97
C SER A 189 -0.56 -2.45 11.32
N SER A 190 0.15 -3.45 10.79
CA SER A 190 1.58 -3.64 11.03
C SER A 190 2.43 -2.45 10.57
N ARG A 191 2.01 -1.73 9.52
CA ARG A 191 2.69 -0.51 9.05
C ARG A 191 2.58 0.64 10.04
N GLU A 192 1.45 0.75 10.73
CA GLU A 192 1.24 1.80 11.73
C GLU A 192 2.06 1.52 12.97
N ASP A 193 2.13 0.25 13.39
CA ASP A 193 2.92 -0.15 14.55
C ASP A 193 4.43 0.00 14.29
N ALA A 194 4.90 -0.36 13.10
CA ALA A 194 6.27 -0.09 12.68
C ALA A 194 6.58 1.42 12.70
N LYS A 195 5.66 2.28 12.25
CA LYS A 195 5.84 3.74 12.32
C LYS A 195 5.88 4.27 13.75
N LYS A 196 5.05 3.72 14.65
CA LYS A 196 5.07 4.10 16.08
C LYS A 196 6.42 3.73 16.72
N GLN A 197 6.96 2.55 16.39
CA GLN A 197 8.26 2.12 16.90
C GLN A 197 9.42 2.98 16.34
N VAL A 198 9.42 3.24 15.03
CA VAL A 198 10.41 4.15 14.41
C VAL A 198 10.32 5.56 15.01
N LYS A 199 9.09 6.04 15.30
CA LYS A 199 8.88 7.34 15.91
C LYS A 199 9.53 7.42 17.30
N LYS A 200 9.27 6.43 18.16
CA LYS A 200 9.87 6.36 19.50
C LYS A 200 11.40 6.37 19.43
N ALA A 201 11.98 5.51 18.59
CA ALA A 201 13.42 5.43 18.40
C ALA A 201 14.07 6.73 17.90
N PHE A 202 13.39 7.49 17.04
CA PHE A 202 13.88 8.79 16.56
C PHE A 202 13.72 9.91 17.60
N GLU A 203 12.64 9.92 18.37
CA GLU A 203 12.43 10.92 19.41
C GLU A 203 13.43 10.75 20.56
N GLU A 204 13.70 9.52 21.00
CA GLU A 204 14.73 9.21 22.00
C GLU A 204 16.12 9.70 21.58
N ARG A 205 16.50 9.46 20.31
CA ARG A 205 17.80 9.92 19.79
C ARG A 205 17.91 11.42 19.66
N TYR A 206 16.83 12.08 19.28
CA TYR A 206 16.79 13.54 19.18
C TYR A 206 16.95 14.18 20.55
N LEU A 207 16.25 13.66 21.57
CA LEU A 207 16.38 14.12 22.95
C LEU A 207 17.78 13.86 23.53
N ALA A 208 18.39 12.73 23.17
CA ALA A 208 19.79 12.43 23.50
C ALA A 208 20.81 13.34 22.78
N GLY A 209 20.39 14.19 21.84
CA GLY A 209 21.27 15.09 21.10
C GLY A 209 22.20 14.39 20.09
N LYS A 210 21.98 13.09 19.82
CA LYS A 210 22.80 12.30 18.90
C LYS A 210 22.41 12.59 17.44
N ASN A 211 23.35 12.42 16.52
CA ASN A 211 23.13 12.55 15.08
C ASN A 211 22.47 13.88 14.66
N ARG A 212 22.97 15.01 15.16
CA ARG A 212 22.46 16.37 14.85
C ARG A 212 22.27 16.63 13.36
N TRP A 213 23.18 16.14 12.53
CA TRP A 213 23.07 16.26 11.08
C TRP A 213 21.82 15.56 10.54
N PHE A 214 21.46 14.38 11.06
CA PHE A 214 20.31 13.61 10.60
C PHE A 214 18.98 14.34 10.84
N PHE A 215 18.84 14.99 12.00
CA PHE A 215 17.62 15.71 12.39
C PHE A 215 17.52 17.14 11.85
N SER A 216 18.61 17.68 11.31
CA SER A 216 18.60 18.99 10.67
C SER A 216 18.05 18.87 9.24
N PRO A 217 17.06 19.69 8.83
CA PRO A 217 16.55 19.65 7.46
C PRO A 217 17.62 20.08 6.46
N LEU A 218 17.64 19.44 5.29
CA LEU A 218 18.46 19.91 4.18
C LEU A 218 17.76 21.11 3.53
N ARG A 219 18.51 22.20 3.32
CA ARG A 219 18.04 23.38 2.59
C ARG A 219 18.63 23.29 1.19
N PHE A 220 17.76 23.26 0.19
CA PHE A 220 18.07 23.28 -1.24
C PHE A 220 17.07 24.23 -1.89
#